data_AF-A0A2D6M0C8-F1
#
_entry.id   AF-A0A2D6M0C8-F1
#
_cell.length_a   1.000
_cell.length_b   1.000
_cell.length_c   1.000
_cell.angle_alpha   90.00
_cell.angle_beta   90.00
_cell.angle_gamma   90.00
#
_symmetry.space_group_name_H-M   'P 1'
#
loop_
_entity.id
_entity.type
_entity.pdbx_description
1 polymer ?
#
loop_
_entity_poly.entity_id
_entity_poly.type
_entity_poly.pdbx_seq_one_letter_code
_entity_poly.pdbx_strand_id
1 'polypeptide(L)'
;MFFDFVNAVINLDFGWFVWLVSANIFWLFAFIALCFFFWDGKTNKTIAGLFLLSVVAWTWIDFELMSGWILFVGGFLSVYYITKVAILTFAENTPSLQNKLIIVSEIRFLALLLIYNLFMR
;
A
#
# COMPACT_ATOMS: atom_id res chain seq x y z
N MET A 1 -2.53 -7.17 8.77
CA MET A 1 -1.89 -7.53 10.05
C MET A 1 -1.50 -6.34 10.91
N PHE A 2 -0.82 -5.31 10.37
CA PHE A 2 -0.56 -4.06 11.06
C PHE A 2 -1.86 -3.33 11.42
N PHE A 3 -2.81 -3.26 10.48
CA PHE A 3 -4.12 -2.64 10.77
C PHE A 3 -4.92 -3.43 11.82
N ASP A 4 -4.87 -4.75 11.80
CA ASP A 4 -5.50 -5.61 12.80
C ASP A 4 -4.90 -5.36 14.19
N PHE A 5 -3.57 -5.20 14.27
CA PHE A 5 -2.87 -4.80 15.50
C PHE A 5 -3.36 -3.43 16.00
N VAL A 6 -3.39 -2.41 15.13
CA VAL A 6 -3.87 -1.06 15.51
C VAL A 6 -5.31 -1.12 16.02
N ASN A 7 -6.18 -1.86 15.33
CA ASN A 7 -7.58 -2.02 15.72
C ASN A 7 -7.72 -2.74 17.08
N ALA A 8 -6.94 -3.81 17.31
CA ALA A 8 -6.92 -4.52 18.58
C ALA A 8 -6.41 -3.65 19.74
N VAL A 9 -5.41 -2.79 19.49
CA VAL A 9 -4.92 -1.80 20.48
C VAL A 9 -6.02 -0.79 20.82
N ILE A 10 -6.70 -0.21 19.83
CA ILE A 10 -7.74 0.80 20.03
C ILE A 10 -8.93 0.22 20.80
N ASN A 11 -9.32 -1.02 20.49
CA ASN A 11 -10.45 -1.69 21.14
C ASN A 11 -10.07 -2.42 22.44
N LEU A 12 -8.79 -2.38 22.85
CA LEU A 12 -8.27 -3.13 24.00
C LEU A 12 -8.63 -4.63 23.94
N ASP A 13 -8.53 -5.23 22.75
CA ASP A 13 -8.86 -6.63 22.53
C ASP A 13 -7.73 -7.55 23.01
N PHE A 14 -7.75 -7.87 24.31
CA PHE A 14 -6.80 -8.80 24.92
C PHE A 14 -6.84 -10.21 24.31
N GLY A 15 -8.00 -10.64 23.79
CA GLY A 15 -8.14 -11.95 23.15
C GLY A 15 -7.29 -12.03 21.89
N TRP A 16 -7.27 -10.97 21.10
CA TRP A 16 -6.44 -10.88 19.91
C TRP A 16 -4.93 -10.98 20.23
N PHE A 17 -4.44 -10.34 21.30
CA PHE A 17 -3.03 -10.44 21.68
C PHE A 17 -2.63 -11.85 22.13
N VAL A 18 -3.49 -12.53 22.89
CA VAL A 18 -3.25 -13.93 23.30
C VAL A 18 -3.21 -14.83 22.07
N TRP A 19 -4.14 -14.65 21.14
CA TRP A 19 -4.14 -15.39 19.88
C TRP A 19 -2.89 -15.09 19.05
N LEU A 20 -2.49 -13.83 18.90
CA LEU A 20 -1.31 -13.42 18.13
C LEU A 20 -0.06 -14.14 18.64
N VAL A 21 0.17 -14.11 19.96
CA VAL A 21 1.34 -14.76 20.57
C VAL A 21 1.26 -16.28 20.40
N SER A 22 0.08 -16.87 20.61
CA SER A 22 -0.10 -18.33 20.52
C SER A 22 0.07 -18.84 19.09
N ALA A 23 -0.46 -18.12 18.11
CA ALA A 23 -0.37 -18.46 16.69
C ALA A 23 1.03 -18.23 16.11
N ASN A 24 1.84 -17.35 16.73
CA ASN A 24 3.15 -16.94 16.22
C ASN A 24 4.30 -17.25 17.18
N ILE A 25 4.14 -18.25 18.06
CA ILE A 25 5.12 -18.55 19.12
C ILE A 25 6.51 -18.85 18.54
N PHE A 26 6.57 -19.56 17.41
CA PHE A 26 7.82 -19.83 16.70
C PHE A 26 8.51 -18.54 16.26
N TRP A 27 7.76 -17.63 15.62
CA TRP A 27 8.28 -16.35 15.14
C TRP A 27 8.70 -15.44 16.28
N LEU A 28 7.96 -15.44 17.40
CA LEU A 28 8.33 -14.71 18.60
C LEU A 28 9.71 -15.14 19.10
N PHE A 29 9.95 -16.45 19.23
CA PHE A 29 11.26 -16.97 19.65
C PHE A 29 12.35 -16.68 18.62
N ALA A 30 12.07 -16.85 17.33
CA ALA A 30 13.03 -16.56 16.26
C ALA A 30 13.46 -15.09 16.26
N PHE A 31 12.51 -14.15 16.38
CA PHE A 31 12.80 -12.73 16.42
C PHE A 31 13.51 -12.31 17.69
N ILE A 32 13.14 -12.88 18.86
CA ILE A 32 13.87 -12.65 20.11
C ILE A 32 15.33 -13.10 19.96
N ALA A 33 15.56 -14.31 19.46
CA ALA A 33 16.91 -14.84 19.28
C ALA A 33 17.74 -13.98 18.32
N LEU A 34 17.15 -13.55 17.20
CA LEU A 34 17.78 -12.67 16.24
C LEU A 34 18.13 -11.31 16.87
N CYS A 35 17.19 -10.65 17.53
CA CYS A 35 17.43 -9.37 18.18
C CYS A 35 18.38 -9.47 19.38
N PHE A 36 18.43 -10.62 20.06
CA PHE A 36 19.38 -10.89 21.14
C PHE A 36 20.80 -11.02 20.58
N PHE A 37 20.96 -11.73 19.46
CA PHE A 37 22.22 -11.86 18.76
C PHE A 37 22.73 -10.52 18.24
N PHE A 38 21.88 -9.73 17.57
CA PHE A 38 22.29 -8.43 17.03
C PHE A 38 22.71 -7.41 18.10
N TRP A 39 22.09 -7.45 19.28
CA TRP A 39 22.34 -6.49 20.36
C TRP A 39 23.18 -7.03 21.52
N ASP A 40 23.97 -8.07 21.28
CA ASP A 40 24.90 -8.67 22.23
C ASP A 40 24.25 -8.95 23.60
N GLY A 41 23.01 -9.42 23.58
CA GLY A 41 22.24 -9.75 24.77
C GLY A 41 21.76 -8.57 25.62
N LYS A 42 21.84 -7.33 25.13
CA LYS A 42 21.29 -6.16 25.83
C LYS A 42 19.76 -6.19 25.81
N THR A 43 19.15 -6.72 26.87
CA THR A 43 17.70 -6.95 27.02
C THR A 43 16.84 -5.76 26.56
N ASN A 44 17.14 -4.54 27.00
CA ASN A 44 16.37 -3.35 26.64
C ASN A 44 16.34 -3.10 25.12
N LYS A 45 17.48 -3.29 24.45
CA LYS A 45 17.58 -3.13 23.00
C LYS A 45 16.95 -4.31 22.26
N THR A 46 17.07 -5.52 22.80
CA THR A 46 16.45 -6.72 22.23
C THR A 46 14.93 -6.62 22.21
N ILE A 47 14.31 -6.16 23.30
CA ILE A 47 12.85 -5.97 23.36
C ILE A 47 12.42 -4.87 22.39
N ALA A 48 13.12 -3.74 22.37
CA ALA A 48 12.83 -2.66 21.41
C ALA A 48 12.99 -3.14 19.95
N GLY A 49 14.04 -3.93 19.68
CA GLY A 49 14.30 -4.53 18.38
C GLY A 49 13.23 -5.53 17.96
N LEU A 50 12.77 -6.39 18.87
CA LEU A 50 11.68 -7.33 18.63
C LEU A 50 10.41 -6.60 18.21
N PHE A 51 10.05 -5.56 18.96
CA PHE A 51 8.85 -4.77 18.65
C PHE A 51 8.98 -4.07 17.29
N LEU A 52 10.11 -3.41 17.05
CA LEU A 52 10.39 -2.77 15.77
C LEU A 52 10.32 -3.76 14.60
N LEU A 53 10.95 -4.92 14.73
CA LEU A 53 11.03 -5.93 13.67
C LEU A 53 9.66 -6.57 13.40
N SER A 54 8.87 -6.79 14.46
CA SER A 54 7.48 -7.28 14.33
C SER A 54 6.60 -6.27 13.59
N VAL A 55 6.69 -4.99 13.96
CA VAL A 55 5.96 -3.91 13.28
C VAL A 55 6.39 -3.80 11.82
N VAL A 56 7.70 -3.82 11.53
CA VAL A 56 8.21 -3.77 10.14
C VAL A 56 7.71 -4.96 9.34
N ALA A 57 7.74 -6.17 9.89
CA ALA A 57 7.24 -7.37 9.22
C ALA A 57 5.73 -7.27 8.92
N TRP A 58 4.92 -6.77 9.87
CA TRP A 58 3.48 -6.57 9.65
C TRP A 58 3.19 -5.47 8.65
N THR A 59 3.92 -4.36 8.72
CA THR A 59 3.82 -3.28 7.73
C THR A 59 4.22 -3.78 6.36
N TRP A 60 5.22 -4.65 6.24
CA TRP A 60 5.62 -5.23 4.95
C TRP A 60 4.53 -6.10 4.33
N ILE A 61 3.88 -6.95 5.14
CA ILE A 61 2.76 -7.78 4.69
C ILE A 61 1.59 -6.90 4.20
N ASP A 62 1.26 -5.85 4.95
CA ASP A 62 0.18 -4.93 4.56
C ASP A 62 0.64 -3.91 3.50
N PHE A 63 1.94 -3.76 3.27
CA PHE A 63 2.49 -2.86 2.27
C PHE A 63 2.09 -3.32 0.88
N GLU A 64 2.02 -4.63 0.61
CA GLU A 64 1.50 -5.14 -0.66
C GLU A 64 0.04 -4.68 -0.90
N LEU A 65 -0.81 -4.79 0.12
CA LEU A 65 -2.19 -4.33 0.08
C LEU A 65 -2.31 -2.81 -0.12
N MET A 66 -1.49 -2.02 0.58
CA MET A 66 -1.52 -0.56 0.48
C MET A 66 -0.86 -0.03 -0.80
N SER A 67 0.29 -0.60 -1.17
CA SER A 67 1.04 -0.20 -2.36
C SER A 67 0.30 -0.60 -3.63
N GLY A 68 -0.42 -1.72 -3.65
CA GLY A 68 -1.29 -2.08 -4.77
C GLY A 68 -2.29 -0.97 -5.08
N TRP A 69 -3.00 -0.46 -4.07
CA TRP A 69 -3.95 0.64 -4.26
C TRP A 69 -3.27 1.96 -4.64
N ILE A 70 -2.15 2.29 -4.01
CA ILE A 70 -1.40 3.52 -4.32
C ILE A 70 -0.82 3.48 -5.73
N LEU A 71 -0.29 2.33 -6.17
CA LEU A 71 0.23 2.13 -7.52
C LEU A 71 -0.90 2.12 -8.54
N PHE A 72 -2.04 1.51 -8.22
CA PHE A 72 -3.22 1.52 -9.07
C PHE A 72 -3.75 2.94 -9.29
N VAL A 73 -4.03 3.68 -8.22
CA VAL A 73 -4.54 5.05 -8.28
C VAL A 73 -3.49 6.00 -8.85
N GLY A 74 -2.24 5.88 -8.40
CA GLY A 74 -1.13 6.71 -8.85
C GLY A 74 -0.83 6.50 -10.33
N GLY A 75 -0.79 5.24 -10.79
CA GLY A 75 -0.66 4.89 -12.20
C GLY A 75 -1.81 5.43 -13.04
N PHE A 76 -3.05 5.19 -12.59
CA PHE A 76 -4.26 5.67 -13.29
C PHE A 76 -4.21 7.18 -13.50
N LEU A 77 -3.97 7.94 -12.44
CA LEU A 77 -3.88 9.40 -12.49
C LEU A 77 -2.71 9.84 -13.37
N SER A 78 -1.54 9.21 -13.26
CA SER A 78 -0.37 9.57 -14.06
C SER A 78 -0.65 9.44 -15.55
N VAL A 79 -1.19 8.30 -15.99
CA VAL A 79 -1.53 8.07 -17.40
C VAL A 79 -2.65 9.01 -17.85
N TYR A 80 -3.65 9.24 -17.01
CA TYR A 80 -4.73 10.18 -17.30
C TYR A 80 -4.21 11.61 -17.52
N TYR A 81 -3.30 12.10 -16.67
CA TYR A 81 -2.74 13.45 -16.81
C TYR A 81 -1.80 13.57 -18.00
N ILE A 82 -0.89 12.62 -18.20
CA ILE A 82 0.06 12.62 -19.35
C ILE A 82 -0.73 12.66 -20.66
N THR A 83 -1.73 11.79 -20.81
CA THR A 83 -2.58 11.78 -22.01
C THR A 83 -3.43 13.04 -22.13
N LYS A 84 -3.81 13.69 -21.02
CA LYS A 84 -4.58 14.95 -21.04
C LYS A 84 -3.77 16.07 -21.66
N VAL A 85 -2.51 16.20 -21.24
CA VAL A 85 -1.59 17.18 -21.79
C VAL A 85 -1.39 16.92 -23.28
N ALA A 86 -1.14 15.67 -23.67
CA ALA A 86 -0.98 15.31 -25.08
C ALA A 86 -2.20 15.68 -25.94
N ILE A 87 -3.42 15.38 -25.47
CA ILE A 87 -4.66 15.71 -26.21
C ILE A 87 -4.87 17.23 -26.30
N LEU A 88 -4.59 17.96 -25.22
CA LEU A 88 -4.70 19.43 -25.22
C LEU A 88 -3.72 20.05 -26.23
N THR A 89 -2.46 19.63 -26.20
CA THR A 89 -1.45 20.09 -27.18
C THR A 89 -1.86 19.73 -28.62
N PHE A 90 -2.48 18.57 -28.84
CA PHE A 90 -2.97 18.19 -30.17
C PHE A 90 -4.17 19.03 -30.64
N ALA A 91 -5.08 19.35 -29.72
CA ALA A 91 -6.25 20.18 -29.99
C ALA A 91 -5.91 21.65 -30.21
N GLU A 92 -4.86 22.17 -29.57
CA GLU A 92 -4.33 23.51 -29.85
C GLU A 92 -3.86 23.64 -31.30
N ASN A 93 -3.24 22.59 -31.85
CA ASN A 93 -2.77 22.56 -33.23
C ASN A 93 -3.86 22.19 -34.25
N THR A 94 -5.04 21.74 -33.80
CA THR A 94 -6.12 21.26 -34.67
C THR A 94 -7.47 21.88 -34.27
N PRO A 95 -7.88 23.00 -34.90
CA PRO A 95 -9.08 23.75 -34.52
C PRO A 95 -10.38 22.93 -34.54
N SER A 96 -10.46 21.93 -35.43
CA SER A 96 -11.64 21.05 -35.53
C SER A 96 -11.82 20.12 -34.33
N LEU A 97 -10.77 19.91 -33.53
CA LEU A 97 -10.81 19.07 -32.33
C LEU A 97 -11.25 19.84 -31.07
N GLN A 98 -11.10 21.17 -31.05
CA GLN A 98 -11.35 22.00 -29.86
C GLN A 98 -12.79 21.85 -29.37
N ASN A 99 -13.77 21.88 -30.28
CA ASN A 99 -15.19 21.74 -29.95
C ASN A 99 -15.58 20.33 -29.46
N LYS A 100 -14.69 19.33 -29.63
CA LYS A 100 -14.94 17.93 -29.26
C LYS A 100 -14.13 17.48 -28.03
N LEU A 101 -13.35 18.38 -27.44
CA LEU A 101 -12.47 18.07 -26.29
C LEU A 101 -13.21 17.42 -25.12
N ILE A 102 -14.43 17.87 -24.83
CA ILE A 102 -15.25 17.32 -23.74
C ILE A 102 -15.54 15.83 -23.99
N ILE A 103 -16.04 15.50 -25.18
CA ILE A 103 -16.38 14.11 -25.56
C ILE A 103 -15.14 13.23 -25.55
N VAL A 104 -14.04 13.72 -26.12
CA VAL A 104 -12.76 12.99 -26.15
C VAL A 104 -12.26 12.72 -24.72
N SER A 105 -12.40 13.68 -23.81
CA SER A 105 -11.98 13.53 -22.42
C SER A 105 -12.82 12.48 -21.67
N GLU A 106 -14.14 12.47 -21.88
CA GLU A 106 -15.06 11.48 -21.29
C GLU A 106 -14.79 10.06 -21.79
N ILE A 107 -14.69 9.87 -23.11
CA ILE A 107 -14.39 8.56 -23.72
C ILE A 107 -13.07 8.02 -23.18
N ARG A 108 -12.05 8.88 -23.09
CA ARG A 108 -10.75 8.49 -22.56
C ARG A 108 -10.84 8.12 -21.08
N PHE A 109 -11.56 8.87 -20.26
CA PHE A 109 -11.73 8.52 -18.85
C PHE A 109 -12.36 7.13 -18.71
N LEU A 110 -13.44 6.86 -19.46
CA LEU A 110 -14.10 5.55 -19.48
C LEU A 110 -13.16 4.44 -19.99
N ALA A 111 -12.37 4.69 -21.03
CA ALA A 111 -11.40 3.75 -21.55
C ALA A 111 -10.30 3.43 -20.52
N LEU A 112 -9.73 4.45 -19.87
CA LEU A 112 -8.74 4.27 -18.81
C LEU A 112 -9.32 3.52 -17.61
N LEU A 113 -10.56 3.84 -17.23
CA LEU A 113 -11.27 3.19 -16.12
C LEU A 113 -11.48 1.70 -16.41
N LEU A 114 -11.88 1.34 -17.64
CA LEU A 114 -12.00 -0.04 -18.09
C LEU A 114 -10.66 -0.76 -18.11
N ILE A 115 -9.62 -0.14 -18.67
CA ILE A 115 -8.29 -0.74 -18.75
C ILE A 115 -7.75 -1.04 -17.35
N TYR A 116 -7.80 -0.07 -16.43
CA TYR A 116 -7.30 -0.28 -15.08
C TYR A 116 -8.13 -1.33 -14.32
N ASN A 117 -9.47 -1.30 -14.39
CA ASN A 117 -10.30 -2.30 -13.69
C ASN A 117 -10.18 -3.73 -14.24
N LEU A 118 -9.93 -3.89 -15.55
CA LEU A 118 -9.85 -5.22 -16.17
C LEU A 118 -8.45 -5.84 -16.11
N PHE A 119 -7.39 -5.03 -16.19
CA PHE A 119 -6.02 -5.53 -16.35
C PHE A 119 -5.10 -5.31 -15.14
N MET A 120 -5.42 -4.40 -14.23
CA MET A 120 -4.55 -4.03 -13.08
C MET A 120 -5.18 -4.40 -11.72
N ARG A 121 -6.07 -5.39 -11.71
CA ARG A 121 -6.74 -5.87 -10.50
C ARG A 121 -5.90 -6.86 -9.71
#